data_AF-A0A7V4QQT1-F1
#
_entry.id   AF-A0A7V4QQT1-F1
#
_cell.length_a   1.000
_cell.length_b   1.000
_cell.length_c   1.000
_cell.angle_alpha   90.00
_cell.angle_beta   90.00
_cell.angle_gamma   90.00
#
_symmetry.space_group_name_H-M   'P 1'
#
loop_
_entity.id
_entity.type
_entity.pdbx_description
1 polymer ?
#
loop_
_entity_poly.entity_id
_entity_poly.type
_entity_poly.pdbx_seq_one_letter_code
_entity_poly.pdbx_strand_id
1 'polypeptide(L)'
;MKLRILLFWLILNTFLFSQAFKNPPESSSALSQAGAFVAECNDASAVSFNPAGLIQIEEGEIMYGFSFPYSKTDYLYSAGKEEKKFNLTILPYFYYVPEIKKKNFKFI
;
A
#
# COMPACT_ATOMS: atom_id res chain seq x y z
N MET A 1 -17.79 32.99 8.93
CA MET A 1 -16.32 32.98 9.03
C MET A 1 -15.76 31.64 9.50
N LYS A 2 -16.28 31.04 10.58
CA LYS A 2 -15.81 29.76 11.16
C LYS A 2 -15.87 28.55 10.18
N LEU A 3 -16.94 28.41 9.39
CA LEU A 3 -17.08 27.28 8.45
C LEU A 3 -16.07 27.31 7.28
N ARG A 4 -15.76 28.51 6.77
CA ARG A 4 -14.76 28.67 5.69
C ARG A 4 -13.36 28.34 6.16
N ILE A 5 -13.03 28.71 7.40
CA ILE A 5 -11.76 28.37 8.03
C ILE A 5 -11.66 26.85 8.24
N LEU A 6 -12.74 26.19 8.71
CA LEU A 6 -12.77 24.73 8.86
C LEU A 6 -12.55 23.99 7.53
N LEU A 7 -13.25 24.42 6.46
CA LEU A 7 -13.08 23.84 5.12
C LEU A 7 -11.65 24.04 4.58
N PHE A 8 -11.05 25.20 4.84
CA PHE A 8 -9.67 25.49 4.47
C PHE A 8 -8.66 24.56 5.18
N TRP A 9 -8.87 24.29 6.47
CA TRP A 9 -8.04 23.36 7.24
C TRP A 9 -8.19 21.89 6.81
N LEU A 10 -9.37 21.45 6.40
CA LEU A 10 -9.61 20.09 5.91
C LEU A 10 -8.90 19.83 4.56
N ILE A 11 -8.81 20.84 3.69
CA ILE A 11 -8.14 20.71 2.39
C ILE A 11 -6.61 20.68 2.54
N LEU A 12 -6.05 21.48 3.46
CA LEU A 12 -4.60 21.60 3.66
C LEU A 12 -3.91 20.36 4.24
N ASN A 13 -4.64 19.50 4.99
CA ASN A 13 -4.07 18.30 5.60
C ASN A 13 -3.93 17.11 4.64
N THR A 14 -4.29 17.26 3.36
CA THR A 14 -4.23 16.17 2.37
C THR A 14 -2.82 15.92 1.82
N PHE A 15 -1.82 16.72 2.21
CA PHE A 15 -0.45 16.64 1.71
C PHE A 15 0.56 16.19 2.79
N LEU A 16 0.40 14.97 3.30
CA LEU A 16 1.44 14.28 4.08
C LEU A 16 2.28 13.41 3.15
N PHE A 17 3.37 13.96 2.62
CA PHE A 17 4.34 13.25 1.76
C PHE A 17 5.43 12.50 2.54
N SER A 18 5.11 11.93 3.70
CA SER A 18 6.07 11.13 4.49
C SER A 18 5.93 9.64 4.17
N GLN A 19 6.09 9.30 2.89
CA GLN A 19 6.43 7.92 2.55
C GLN A 19 7.95 7.94 2.37
N ALA A 20 8.70 7.53 3.40
CA ALA A 20 10.09 7.09 3.20
C ALA A 20 10.13 6.08 2.05
N PHE A 21 11.30 5.80 1.47
CA PHE A 21 11.40 4.83 0.37
C PHE A 21 10.62 3.55 0.75
N LYS A 22 9.52 3.30 0.03
CA LYS A 22 8.62 2.18 0.27
C LYS A 22 8.60 1.38 -1.01
N ASN A 23 8.92 0.09 -0.89
CA ASN A 23 8.65 -0.83 -1.98
C ASN A 23 7.15 -0.77 -2.31
N PRO A 24 6.76 -0.94 -3.59
CA PRO A 24 5.36 -1.04 -3.95
C PRO A 24 4.64 -2.05 -3.06
N PRO A 25 3.34 -1.85 -2.78
CA PRO A 25 2.53 -2.76 -2.00
C PRO A 25 2.84 -4.23 -2.32
N GLU A 26 3.05 -5.02 -1.27
CA GLU A 26 3.48 -6.41 -1.37
C GLU A 26 2.39 -7.36 -1.88
N SER A 27 1.24 -6.88 -2.37
CA SER A 27 0.21 -7.71 -3.02
C SER A 27 -0.39 -7.03 -4.24
N SER A 28 -0.90 -7.82 -5.19
CA SER A 28 -1.55 -7.28 -6.40
C SER A 28 -2.81 -6.48 -6.08
N SER A 29 -3.61 -6.94 -5.11
CA SER A 29 -4.82 -6.24 -4.66
C SER A 29 -4.46 -4.86 -4.12
N ALA A 30 -3.46 -4.78 -3.23
CA ALA A 30 -3.04 -3.52 -2.66
C ALA A 30 -2.40 -2.57 -3.69
N LEU A 31 -1.64 -3.13 -4.64
CA LEU A 31 -1.03 -2.37 -5.73
C LEU A 31 -2.08 -1.78 -6.67
N SER A 32 -3.14 -2.54 -6.99
CA SER A 32 -4.21 -2.11 -7.89
C SER A 32 -5.04 -0.93 -7.36
N GLN A 33 -5.02 -0.73 -6.03
CA GLN A 33 -5.83 0.28 -5.35
C GLN A 33 -5.07 1.55 -4.97
N ALA A 34 -3.81 1.69 -5.37
CA ALA A 34 -2.99 2.88 -5.15
C ALA A 34 -3.02 3.41 -3.69
N GLY A 35 -3.09 2.50 -2.70
CA GLY A 35 -3.12 2.84 -1.27
C GLY A 35 -4.51 2.82 -0.62
N ALA A 36 -5.61 2.75 -1.39
CA ALA A 36 -6.96 2.62 -0.82
C ALA A 36 -7.19 1.28 -0.10
N PHE A 37 -6.38 0.27 -0.44
CA PHE A 37 -6.47 -1.07 0.15
C PHE A 37 -6.35 -1.08 1.68
N VAL A 38 -5.68 -0.10 2.30
CA VAL A 38 -5.59 -0.01 3.78
C VAL A 38 -6.97 -0.02 4.46
N ALA A 39 -8.01 0.49 3.77
CA ALA A 39 -9.39 0.47 4.24
C ALA A 39 -10.14 -0.81 3.86
N GLU A 40 -9.82 -1.42 2.72
CA GLU A 40 -10.47 -2.65 2.26
C GLU A 40 -9.89 -3.88 2.97
N CYS A 41 -8.58 -4.14 2.86
CA CYS A 41 -7.83 -5.19 3.58
C CYS A 41 -8.62 -6.51 3.76
N ASN A 42 -9.15 -7.03 2.66
CA ASN A 42 -10.05 -8.18 2.62
C ASN A 42 -9.41 -9.46 2.08
N ASP A 43 -8.08 -9.50 1.99
CA ASP A 43 -7.30 -10.67 1.55
C ASP A 43 -6.13 -10.97 2.51
N ALA A 44 -5.44 -12.09 2.29
CA ALA A 44 -4.36 -12.55 3.17
C ALA A 44 -3.22 -11.54 3.37
N SER A 45 -3.02 -10.58 2.45
CA SER A 45 -2.01 -9.53 2.63
C SER A 45 -2.38 -8.51 3.69
N ALA A 46 -3.62 -8.49 4.20
CA ALA A 46 -4.05 -7.62 5.29
C ALA A 46 -3.09 -7.66 6.50
N VAL A 47 -2.40 -8.79 6.74
CA VAL A 47 -1.33 -8.91 7.76
C VAL A 47 -0.26 -7.80 7.63
N SER A 48 0.12 -7.42 6.40
CA SER A 48 1.15 -6.39 6.12
C SER A 48 0.59 -4.97 5.96
N PHE A 49 -0.72 -4.80 5.77
CA PHE A 49 -1.34 -3.50 5.50
C PHE A 49 -2.16 -2.97 6.68
N ASN A 50 -3.15 -3.75 7.12
CA ASN A 50 -4.02 -3.44 8.24
C ASN A 50 -4.56 -4.77 8.82
N PRO A 51 -3.92 -5.32 9.87
CA PRO A 51 -4.30 -6.61 10.43
C PRO A 51 -5.76 -6.68 10.88
N ALA A 52 -6.39 -5.55 11.22
CA ALA A 52 -7.81 -5.51 11.57
C ALA A 52 -8.71 -6.03 10.44
N GLY A 53 -8.26 -5.95 9.18
CA GLY A 53 -8.98 -6.47 8.02
C GLY A 53 -9.08 -7.99 7.97
N LEU A 54 -8.22 -8.73 8.69
CA LEU A 54 -8.25 -10.20 8.71
C LEU A 54 -9.59 -10.78 9.21
N ILE A 55 -10.39 -10.01 9.95
CA ILE A 55 -11.74 -10.43 10.37
C ILE A 55 -12.72 -10.57 9.19
N GLN A 56 -12.42 -9.95 8.06
CA GLN A 56 -13.25 -9.96 6.86
C GLN A 56 -13.06 -11.25 6.05
N ILE A 57 -11.93 -11.94 6.24
CA ILE A 57 -11.62 -13.22 5.60
C ILE A 57 -12.46 -14.32 6.28
N GLU A 58 -13.31 -14.99 5.52
CA GLU A 58 -14.27 -15.97 6.06
C GLU A 58 -13.68 -17.39 6.12
N GLU A 59 -12.85 -17.73 5.16
CA GLU A 59 -12.23 -19.05 4.99
C GLU A 59 -10.71 -18.93 5.02
N GLY A 60 -9.98 -20.03 5.23
CA GLY A 60 -8.53 -19.99 5.14
C GLY A 60 -8.06 -19.56 3.74
N GLU A 61 -7.05 -18.71 3.68
CA GLU A 61 -6.55 -18.11 2.43
C GLU A 61 -5.03 -18.24 2.33
N ILE A 62 -4.55 -18.65 1.15
CA ILE A 62 -3.12 -18.62 0.79
C ILE A 62 -3.00 -17.70 -0.41
N MET A 63 -2.08 -16.74 -0.34
CA MET A 63 -1.79 -15.83 -1.44
C MET A 63 -0.28 -15.76 -1.67
N TYR A 64 0.13 -15.79 -2.93
CA TYR A 64 1.52 -15.64 -3.32
C TYR A 64 1.62 -14.98 -4.69
N GLY A 65 2.74 -14.31 -4.95
CA GLY A 65 2.94 -13.65 -6.23
C GLY A 65 4.27 -12.90 -6.30
N PHE A 66 4.41 -12.13 -7.36
CA PHE A 66 5.58 -11.29 -7.62
C PHE A 66 5.13 -9.90 -8.06
N SER A 67 5.77 -8.87 -7.55
CA SER A 67 5.71 -7.51 -8.06
C SER A 67 6.98 -7.20 -8.85
N PHE A 68 6.84 -6.49 -9.97
CA PHE A 68 7.94 -6.11 -10.84
C PHE A 68 8.07 -4.58 -10.94
N PRO A 69 8.64 -3.91 -9.92
CA PRO A 69 8.83 -2.46 -9.97
C PRO A 69 9.81 -2.11 -11.09
N TYR A 70 9.35 -1.25 -12.00
CA TYR A 70 10.16 -0.67 -13.06
C TYR A 70 10.27 0.83 -12.83
N SER A 71 11.51 1.34 -12.73
CA SER A 71 11.77 2.77 -12.54
C SER A 71 12.72 3.32 -13.61
N LYS A 72 12.43 4.54 -14.05
CA LYS A 72 13.23 5.31 -14.97
C LYS A 72 13.46 6.69 -14.37
N THR A 73 14.73 7.06 -14.18
CA THR A 73 15.12 8.39 -13.68
C THR A 73 15.89 9.12 -14.76
N ASP A 74 15.46 10.33 -15.08
CA ASP A 74 16.17 11.25 -15.99
C ASP A 74 16.82 12.36 -15.15
N TYR A 75 18.13 12.63 -15.32
CA TYR A 75 18.82 13.73 -14.62
C TYR A 75 18.93 14.97 -15.51
N LEU A 76 18.60 16.13 -14.92
CA LEU A 76 18.74 17.45 -15.54
C LEU A 76 19.85 18.23 -14.82
N TYR A 77 20.81 18.78 -15.56
CA TYR A 77 21.82 19.68 -15.01
C TYR A 77 22.02 20.89 -15.92
N SER A 78 22.64 21.95 -15.41
CA SER A 78 22.68 23.27 -16.07
C SER A 78 23.33 23.29 -17.46
N ALA A 79 24.10 22.27 -17.82
CA ALA A 79 24.80 22.16 -19.10
C ALA A 79 24.27 21.05 -20.02
N GLY A 80 23.20 20.33 -19.65
CA GLY A 80 22.65 19.26 -20.46
C GLY A 80 21.68 18.32 -19.73
N LYS A 81 21.26 17.26 -20.43
CA LYS A 81 20.60 16.09 -19.84
C LYS A 81 21.53 14.90 -19.96
N GLU A 82 21.76 14.16 -18.88
CA GLU A 82 22.42 12.85 -18.93
C GLU A 82 21.75 11.84 -18.01
N GLU A 83 22.09 10.58 -18.31
CA GLU A 83 21.69 9.31 -17.73
C GLU A 83 20.19 9.07 -17.49
N LYS A 84 19.70 8.09 -18.26
CA LYS A 84 18.52 7.30 -17.92
C LYS A 84 18.97 6.16 -17.02
N LYS A 85 18.74 6.26 -15.72
CA LYS A 85 18.93 5.11 -14.83
C LYS A 85 17.72 4.20 -14.95
N PHE A 86 17.97 2.98 -15.40
CA PHE A 86 16.98 1.92 -15.51
C PHE A 86 17.15 0.95 -14.34
N ASN A 87 16.06 0.66 -13.62
CA ASN A 87 16.08 -0.33 -12.56
C ASN A 87 14.79 -1.16 -12.60
N LEU A 88 14.96 -2.46 -12.84
CA LEU A 88 13.94 -3.49 -12.70
C LEU A 88 14.27 -4.31 -11.46
N THR A 89 13.31 -4.44 -10.57
CA THR A 89 13.40 -5.28 -9.36
C THR A 89 12.33 -6.36 -9.41
N ILE A 90 12.54 -7.47 -8.69
CA ILE A 90 11.55 -8.52 -8.48
C ILE A 90 11.29 -8.63 -6.98
N LEU A 91 10.02 -8.54 -6.59
CA LEU A 91 9.58 -8.60 -5.21
C LEU A 91 8.59 -9.75 -5.03
N PRO A 92 9.03 -10.94 -4.59
CA PRO A 92 8.12 -12.03 -4.25
C PRO A 92 7.35 -11.71 -2.97
N TYR A 93 6.13 -12.23 -2.86
CA TYR A 93 5.34 -12.21 -1.63
C TYR A 93 4.62 -13.53 -1.43
N PHE A 94 4.40 -13.86 -0.16
CA PHE A 94 3.65 -15.02 0.28
C PHE A 94 2.92 -14.68 1.59
N TYR A 95 1.64 -14.98 1.64
CA TYR A 95 0.77 -14.79 2.79
C TYR A 95 -0.07 -16.04 3.03
N TYR A 96 -0.33 -16.32 4.29
CA TYR A 96 -1.21 -17.38 4.72
C TYR A 96 -2.05 -16.91 5.90
N VAL A 97 -3.35 -17.11 5.80
CA VAL A 97 -4.33 -16.88 6.85
C VAL A 97 -5.07 -18.20 7.07
N PRO A 98 -5.01 -18.81 8.26
CA PRO A 98 -5.82 -19.98 8.57
C PRO A 98 -7.30 -19.58 8.71
N GLU A 99 -8.20 -20.55 8.60
CA GLU A 99 -9.62 -20.31 8.87
C GLU A 99 -9.82 -19.81 10.32
N ILE A 100 -10.35 -18.60 10.47
CA ILE A 100 -10.59 -17.98 11.78
C ILE A 100 -12.06 -18.16 12.17
N LYS A 101 -12.32 -18.96 13.23
CA LYS A 101 -13.66 -19.07 13.80
C LYS A 101 -14.04 -17.75 14.50
N LYS A 102 -14.85 -16.93 13.81
CA LYS A 102 -15.29 -15.58 14.20
C LYS A 102 -15.92 -15.47 15.60
N LYS A 103 -16.32 -16.58 16.25
CA LYS A 103 -17.08 -16.56 17.51
C LYS A 103 -16.35 -15.87 18.68
N ASN A 104 -15.01 -15.76 18.67
CA ASN A 104 -14.23 -15.14 19.76
C ASN A 104 -13.00 -14.32 19.30
N PHE A 105 -12.83 -14.03 18.01
CA PHE A 105 -11.63 -13.34 17.54
C PHE A 105 -11.78 -11.82 17.69
N LYS A 106 -10.97 -11.21 18.57
CA LYS A 106 -10.88 -9.76 18.76
C LYS A 106 -9.42 -9.36 18.77
N PHE A 107 -9.06 -8.34 17.99
CA PHE A 107 -7.82 -7.61 18.21
C PHE A 107 -7.98 -6.84 19.52
N ILE A 108 -7.12 -7.16 20.51
CA ILE A 108 -7.06 -6.48 21.82
C ILE A 108 -6.34 -5.16 21.64
#